data_AF-A0A1G1HCW7-F1
#
_entry.id   AF-A0A1G1HCW7-F1
#
_cell.length_a   1.000
_cell.length_b   1.000
_cell.length_c   1.000
_cell.angle_alpha   90.00
_cell.angle_beta   90.00
_cell.angle_gamma   90.00
#
_symmetry.space_group_name_H-M   'P 1'
#
loop_
_entity.id
_entity.type
_entity.pdbx_description
1 polymer ?
#
loop_
_entity_poly.entity_id
_entity_poly.type
_entity_poly.pdbx_seq_one_letter_code
_entity_poly.pdbx_strand_id
1 'polypeptide(L)'
;MFLNEGRRNRTFTATKKPFLLKETTMLKNLAVMIWVALLFFVAGCNIKTPEIRGVVLDAETKQPVDNAWVTATLGIKTKTVAGDTYSYLSIDPPHTRTDKNGRFIIPSKKVDKPSFPVGFGTTVETFGVGVNTINDRGGSISLIQFLGKDKANVTVYVKPEERSESEYFSYLQSLYNYCLTGRFFVEVPAVEGQCDASELAYAIAKHERYFTKLKEPKTVDQETHYAGTLKRLAYLYKREGDYKKSLETFEKLRTFEARREVDLWSKEIENQIAEIEQLLHKRINK
;
A
#
# COMPACT_ATOMS: atom_id res chain seq x y z
N MET A 1 -46.11 24.37 -69.21
CA MET A 1 -45.73 22.98 -69.56
C MET A 1 -46.08 22.13 -68.33
N PHE A 2 -47.37 21.89 -68.05
CA PHE A 2 -48.21 20.80 -68.55
C PHE A 2 -47.55 19.42 -68.51
N LEU A 3 -47.99 18.61 -67.52
CA LEU A 3 -48.52 17.23 -67.59
C LEU A 3 -48.16 16.53 -66.27
N ASN A 4 -49.10 16.33 -65.33
CA ASN A 4 -50.22 15.39 -65.35
C ASN A 4 -49.74 13.93 -65.49
N GLU A 5 -49.86 13.14 -64.42
CA GLU A 5 -50.44 11.78 -64.45
C GLU A 5 -50.31 11.04 -63.11
N GLY A 6 -51.36 10.30 -62.76
CA GLY A 6 -51.14 8.92 -62.30
C GLY A 6 -51.40 8.59 -60.83
N ARG A 7 -52.52 9.03 -60.25
CA ARG A 7 -53.02 8.50 -58.98
C ARG A 7 -53.52 7.06 -59.19
N ARG A 8 -52.70 6.05 -58.84
CA ARG A 8 -53.08 4.62 -58.83
C ARG A 8 -53.39 4.16 -57.40
N ASN A 9 -54.67 3.95 -57.11
CA ASN A 9 -55.14 3.29 -55.89
C ASN A 9 -54.74 1.81 -55.93
N ARG A 10 -53.83 1.38 -55.05
CA ARG A 10 -53.58 -0.04 -54.76
C ARG A 10 -54.33 -0.41 -53.51
N THR A 11 -55.37 -1.22 -53.66
CA THR A 11 -55.98 -2.01 -52.60
C THR A 11 -54.98 -3.04 -52.11
N PHE A 12 -54.43 -2.82 -50.91
CA PHE A 12 -53.60 -3.80 -50.21
C PHE A 12 -54.52 -4.81 -49.51
N THR A 13 -54.59 -6.02 -50.04
CA THR A 13 -55.13 -7.18 -49.33
C THR A 13 -54.11 -7.64 -48.28
N ALA A 14 -54.41 -7.34 -47.01
CA ALA A 14 -53.62 -7.77 -45.87
C ALA A 14 -53.72 -9.30 -45.68
N THR A 15 -52.74 -10.02 -46.23
CA THR A 15 -52.50 -11.42 -45.89
C THR A 15 -51.81 -11.46 -44.53
N LYS A 16 -52.56 -11.80 -43.46
CA LYS A 16 -51.99 -12.15 -42.15
C LYS A 16 -51.11 -13.39 -42.31
N LYS A 17 -49.80 -13.18 -42.48
CA LYS A 17 -48.79 -14.24 -42.32
C LYS A 17 -48.72 -14.61 -40.83
N PRO A 18 -48.71 -15.90 -40.46
CA PRO A 18 -48.44 -16.34 -39.10
C PRO A 18 -46.94 -16.16 -38.80
N PHE A 19 -46.55 -14.94 -38.44
CA PHE A 19 -45.17 -14.57 -38.10
C PHE A 19 -44.96 -14.54 -36.58
N LEU A 20 -45.63 -15.41 -35.82
CA LEU A 20 -45.68 -15.31 -34.34
C LEU A 20 -45.22 -16.56 -33.57
N LEU A 21 -44.65 -17.57 -34.24
CA LEU A 21 -44.20 -18.80 -33.55
C LEU A 21 -42.68 -19.06 -33.56
N LYS A 22 -41.87 -18.21 -34.22
CA LYS A 22 -40.41 -18.42 -34.32
C LYS A 22 -39.56 -17.50 -33.44
N GLU A 23 -40.15 -16.45 -32.87
CA GLU A 23 -39.44 -15.51 -31.97
C GLU A 23 -39.21 -16.08 -30.56
N THR A 24 -40.13 -16.91 -30.06
CA THR A 24 -40.04 -17.44 -28.69
C THR A 24 -38.90 -18.44 -28.49
N THR A 25 -38.46 -19.12 -29.54
CA THR A 25 -37.31 -20.04 -29.50
C THR A 25 -35.96 -19.31 -29.58
N MET A 26 -35.84 -18.22 -30.34
CA MET A 26 -34.61 -17.42 -30.37
C MET A 26 -34.36 -16.67 -29.06
N LEU A 27 -35.40 -16.11 -28.44
CA LEU A 27 -35.28 -15.41 -27.15
C LEU A 27 -34.84 -16.34 -26.01
N LYS A 28 -35.33 -17.59 -25.98
CA LYS A 28 -34.90 -18.60 -24.99
C LYS A 28 -33.43 -18.97 -25.15
N ASN A 29 -32.96 -19.18 -26.39
CA ASN A 29 -31.56 -19.50 -26.65
C ASN A 29 -30.63 -18.32 -26.30
N LEU A 30 -31.06 -17.08 -26.58
CA LEU A 30 -30.31 -15.89 -26.19
C LEU A 30 -30.23 -15.74 -24.66
N ALA A 31 -31.35 -15.94 -23.95
CA ALA A 31 -31.38 -15.87 -22.50
C ALA A 31 -30.48 -16.94 -21.84
N VAL A 32 -30.46 -18.17 -22.38
CA VAL A 32 -29.57 -19.23 -21.91
C VAL A 32 -28.09 -18.86 -22.16
N MET A 33 -27.76 -18.32 -23.33
CA MET A 33 -26.38 -17.87 -23.63
C MET A 33 -25.94 -16.73 -22.70
N ILE A 34 -26.83 -15.77 -22.41
CA ILE A 34 -26.57 -14.68 -21.46
C ILE A 34 -26.36 -15.23 -20.04
N TRP A 35 -27.19 -16.18 -19.60
CA TRP A 35 -27.05 -16.81 -18.29
C TRP A 35 -25.77 -17.64 -18.16
N VAL A 36 -25.41 -18.41 -19.18
CA VAL A 36 -24.16 -19.17 -19.23
C VAL A 36 -22.97 -18.20 -19.19
N ALA A 37 -23.00 -17.12 -19.97
CA ALA A 37 -21.98 -16.08 -19.93
C ALA A 37 -21.88 -15.47 -18.53
N LEU A 38 -23.00 -15.05 -17.93
CA LEU A 38 -23.06 -14.51 -16.56
C LEU A 38 -22.50 -15.49 -15.52
N LEU A 39 -22.82 -16.79 -15.61
CA LEU A 39 -22.29 -17.81 -14.69
C LEU A 39 -20.77 -17.97 -14.83
N PHE A 40 -20.24 -17.96 -16.06
CA PHE A 40 -18.80 -17.95 -16.29
C PHE A 40 -18.13 -16.68 -15.76
N PHE A 41 -18.82 -15.54 -15.78
CA PHE A 41 -18.31 -14.29 -15.19
C PHE A 41 -18.30 -14.32 -13.65
N VAL A 42 -19.25 -14.99 -13.00
CA VAL A 42 -19.32 -15.07 -11.52
C VAL A 42 -18.31 -16.07 -10.95
N ALA A 43 -17.96 -17.13 -11.67
CA ALA A 43 -17.09 -18.20 -11.15
C ALA A 43 -15.60 -17.80 -11.00
N GLY A 44 -15.18 -16.65 -11.52
CA GLY A 44 -13.78 -16.21 -11.56
C GLY A 44 -13.40 -15.07 -10.60
N CYS A 45 -14.28 -14.67 -9.68
CA CYS A 45 -14.21 -13.35 -9.04
C CYS A 45 -13.11 -13.14 -8.00
N ASN A 46 -12.47 -14.17 -7.46
CA ASN A 46 -11.56 -14.00 -6.31
C ASN A 46 -10.16 -14.54 -6.58
N ILE A 47 -9.14 -13.83 -6.07
CA ILE A 47 -7.76 -14.30 -5.98
C ILE A 47 -7.56 -14.80 -4.55
N LYS A 48 -7.22 -16.08 -4.38
CA LYS A 48 -6.88 -16.66 -3.07
C LYS A 48 -5.36 -16.73 -2.95
N THR A 49 -4.81 -16.09 -1.93
CA THR A 49 -3.39 -16.25 -1.56
C THR A 49 -3.21 -17.51 -0.70
N PRO A 50 -2.07 -18.20 -0.78
CA PRO A 50 -1.76 -19.30 0.13
C PRO A 50 -1.60 -18.80 1.56
N GLU A 51 -1.75 -19.67 2.55
CA GLU A 51 -1.16 -19.44 3.88
C GLU A 51 0.36 -19.53 3.74
N ILE A 52 1.07 -18.47 4.11
CA ILE A 52 2.53 -18.42 4.02
C ILE A 52 3.10 -18.69 5.41
N ARG A 53 3.92 -19.72 5.52
CA ARG A 53 4.74 -20.00 6.70
C ARG A 53 6.18 -19.79 6.30
N GLY A 54 6.92 -19.01 7.08
CA GLY A 54 8.32 -18.79 6.73
C GLY A 54 9.24 -18.65 7.91
N VAL A 55 10.52 -18.72 7.59
CA VAL A 55 11.63 -18.46 8.51
C VAL A 55 12.53 -17.40 7.89
N VAL A 56 12.90 -16.41 8.70
CA VAL A 56 13.88 -15.38 8.34
C VAL A 56 15.22 -15.76 8.93
N LEU A 57 16.21 -15.90 8.05
CA LEU A 57 17.57 -16.24 8.43
C LEU A 57 18.53 -15.14 7.99
N ASP A 58 19.55 -14.92 8.80
CA ASP A 58 20.70 -14.13 8.44
C ASP A 58 21.46 -14.80 7.28
N ALA A 59 21.73 -14.07 6.20
CA ALA A 59 22.39 -14.65 5.03
C ALA A 59 23.82 -15.13 5.33
N GLU A 60 24.51 -14.48 6.26
CA GLU A 60 25.90 -14.77 6.61
C GLU A 60 25.98 -15.81 7.73
N THR A 61 25.29 -15.56 8.85
CA THR A 61 25.41 -16.40 10.05
C THR A 61 24.48 -17.61 10.05
N LYS A 62 23.49 -17.64 9.14
CA LYS A 62 22.41 -18.63 9.07
C LYS A 62 21.56 -18.72 10.34
N GLN A 63 21.72 -17.78 11.27
CA GLN A 63 20.93 -17.72 12.49
C GLN A 63 19.54 -17.13 12.24
N PRO A 64 18.52 -17.56 12.99
CA PRO A 64 17.21 -16.94 12.94
C PRO A 64 17.25 -15.48 13.36
N VAL A 65 16.42 -14.66 12.72
CA VAL A 65 16.32 -13.23 13.04
C VAL A 65 15.03 -12.96 13.80
N ASP A 66 15.16 -12.60 15.08
CA ASP A 66 14.05 -12.21 15.94
C ASP A 66 13.51 -10.82 15.57
N ASN A 67 12.21 -10.63 15.75
CA ASN A 67 11.50 -9.36 15.59
C ASN A 67 11.73 -8.65 14.25
N ALA A 68 11.92 -9.39 13.16
CA ALA A 68 12.03 -8.86 11.82
C ALA A 68 10.64 -8.44 11.30
N TRP A 69 10.55 -7.25 10.69
CA TRP A 69 9.32 -6.76 10.05
C TRP A 69 9.07 -7.54 8.76
N VAL A 70 7.99 -8.31 8.73
CA VAL A 70 7.56 -9.04 7.54
C VAL A 70 6.41 -8.29 6.88
N THR A 71 6.49 -8.07 5.57
CA THR A 71 5.41 -7.52 4.75
C THR A 71 5.13 -8.46 3.59
N ALA A 72 3.87 -8.55 3.15
CA ALA A 72 3.52 -9.32 1.96
C ALA A 72 2.63 -8.52 1.06
N THR A 73 3.06 -8.38 -0.20
CA THR A 73 2.39 -7.54 -1.18
C THR A 73 1.93 -8.38 -2.37
N LEU A 74 0.74 -8.04 -2.85
CA LEU A 74 0.13 -8.58 -4.05
C LEU A 74 -0.12 -7.43 -5.02
N GLY A 75 0.67 -7.36 -6.09
CA GLY A 75 0.49 -6.44 -7.19
C GLY A 75 -0.44 -7.04 -8.24
N ILE A 76 -1.55 -6.37 -8.47
CA ILE A 76 -2.61 -6.78 -9.38
C ILE A 76 -2.68 -5.78 -10.53
N LYS A 77 -2.80 -6.29 -11.74
CA LYS A 77 -3.08 -5.51 -12.94
C LYS A 77 -4.51 -5.79 -13.40
N THR A 78 -5.30 -4.73 -13.54
CA THR A 78 -6.67 -4.78 -14.03
C THR A 78 -6.77 -4.03 -15.35
N LYS A 79 -7.22 -4.72 -16.40
CA LYS A 79 -7.52 -4.11 -17.70
C LYS A 79 -8.85 -3.37 -17.61
N THR A 80 -8.88 -2.07 -17.95
CA THR A 80 -10.09 -1.25 -17.95
C THR A 80 -10.30 -0.60 -19.33
N VAL A 81 -11.46 0.03 -19.56
CA VAL A 81 -11.68 0.82 -20.80
C VAL A 81 -10.71 2.00 -20.94
N ALA A 82 -10.19 2.52 -19.82
CA ALA A 82 -9.27 3.65 -19.78
C ALA A 82 -7.79 3.24 -19.82
N GLY A 83 -7.51 1.95 -20.01
CA GLY A 83 -6.16 1.38 -19.97
C GLY A 83 -5.94 0.48 -18.77
N ASP A 84 -4.71 0.00 -18.63
CA ASP A 84 -4.32 -0.90 -17.55
C ASP A 84 -4.13 -0.11 -16.24
N THR A 85 -4.74 -0.60 -15.16
CA THR A 85 -4.59 -0.06 -13.81
C THR A 85 -3.81 -1.04 -12.95
N TYR A 86 -2.89 -0.53 -12.13
CA TYR A 86 -2.12 -1.33 -11.18
C TYR A 86 -2.61 -1.04 -9.76
N SER A 87 -2.64 -2.07 -8.92
CA SER A 87 -3.02 -1.93 -7.52
C SER A 87 -2.13 -2.83 -6.68
N TYR A 88 -1.58 -2.27 -5.60
CA TYR A 88 -0.75 -2.99 -4.65
C TYR A 88 -1.53 -3.19 -3.35
N LEU A 89 -1.73 -4.45 -2.97
CA LEU A 89 -2.45 -4.82 -1.76
C LEU A 89 -1.50 -5.44 -0.75
N SER A 90 -1.57 -5.00 0.51
CA SER A 90 -0.99 -5.74 1.63
C SER A 90 -1.90 -6.93 1.95
N ILE A 91 -1.29 -8.12 2.00
CA ILE A 91 -1.97 -9.36 2.33
C ILE A 91 -1.57 -9.90 3.70
N ASP A 92 -0.49 -9.39 4.28
CA ASP A 92 -0.09 -9.64 5.65
C ASP A 92 -1.05 -8.97 6.64
N PRO A 93 -1.27 -9.58 7.82
CA PRO A 93 -1.86 -8.88 8.94
C PRO A 93 -0.99 -7.67 9.34
N PRO A 94 -1.61 -6.61 9.88
CA PRO A 94 -0.87 -5.56 10.57
C PRO A 94 0.15 -6.13 11.56
N HIS A 95 1.30 -5.49 11.68
CA HIS A 95 2.32 -5.83 12.68
C HIS A 95 2.91 -7.23 12.55
N THR A 96 2.90 -7.82 11.34
CA THR A 96 3.50 -9.15 11.14
C THR A 96 5.01 -9.11 11.44
N ARG A 97 5.43 -9.99 12.34
CA ARG A 97 6.81 -10.10 12.84
C ARG A 97 7.26 -11.55 12.93
N THR A 98 8.58 -11.73 12.95
CA THR A 98 9.16 -13.02 13.31
C THR A 98 9.21 -13.22 14.82
N ASP A 99 9.09 -14.47 15.25
CA ASP A 99 9.39 -14.89 16.61
C ASP A 99 10.90 -15.04 16.86
N LYS A 100 11.28 -15.42 18.09
CA LYS A 100 12.66 -15.72 18.49
C LYS A 100 13.37 -16.80 17.66
N ASN A 101 12.62 -17.60 16.90
CA ASN A 101 13.14 -18.62 16.00
C ASN A 101 13.12 -18.15 14.54
N GLY A 102 12.89 -16.86 14.29
CA GLY A 102 12.79 -16.27 12.96
C GLY A 102 11.50 -16.62 12.23
N ARG A 103 10.51 -17.24 12.89
CA ARG A 103 9.31 -17.78 12.22
C ARG A 103 8.21 -16.74 12.10
N PHE A 104 7.52 -16.75 10.97
CA PHE A 104 6.32 -15.93 10.75
C PHE A 104 5.21 -16.73 10.05
N ILE A 105 3.97 -16.26 10.21
CA ILE A 105 2.80 -16.82 9.55
C ILE A 105 1.97 -15.68 8.97
N ILE A 106 1.60 -15.78 7.70
CA ILE A 106 0.65 -14.90 7.03
C ILE A 106 -0.55 -15.76 6.61
N PRO A 107 -1.74 -15.54 7.18
CA PRO A 107 -2.93 -16.31 6.84
C PRO A 107 -3.31 -16.11 5.37
N SER A 108 -3.98 -17.12 4.81
CA SER A 108 -4.59 -17.02 3.48
C SER A 108 -5.60 -15.87 3.44
N LYS A 109 -5.56 -15.09 2.36
CA LYS A 109 -6.47 -13.97 2.12
C LYS A 109 -7.18 -14.15 0.79
N LYS A 110 -8.47 -13.83 0.76
CA LYS A 110 -9.23 -13.69 -0.49
C LYS A 110 -9.26 -12.22 -0.88
N VAL A 111 -8.95 -11.94 -2.13
CA VAL A 111 -8.99 -10.62 -2.72
C VAL A 111 -10.02 -10.64 -3.83
N ASP A 112 -11.00 -9.75 -3.73
CA ASP A 112 -12.03 -9.59 -4.73
C ASP A 112 -11.43 -8.91 -5.97
N LYS A 113 -11.69 -9.48 -7.15
CA LYS A 113 -11.33 -8.85 -8.42
C LYS A 113 -12.39 -7.79 -8.75
N PRO A 114 -12.00 -6.64 -9.31
CA PRO A 114 -12.95 -5.67 -9.82
C PRO A 114 -13.87 -6.33 -10.86
N SER A 115 -15.18 -6.22 -10.65
CA SER A 115 -16.18 -6.78 -11.55
C SER A 115 -16.30 -5.96 -12.83
N PHE A 116 -16.74 -6.59 -13.92
CA PHE A 116 -17.21 -5.88 -15.11
C PHE A 116 -18.36 -4.91 -14.74
N PRO A 117 -18.46 -3.71 -15.35
CA PRO A 117 -17.64 -3.17 -16.45
C PRO A 117 -16.35 -2.46 -15.99
N VAL A 118 -16.05 -2.46 -14.69
CA VAL A 118 -14.87 -1.76 -14.15
C VAL A 118 -13.58 -2.44 -14.60
N GLY A 119 -13.56 -3.79 -14.64
CA GLY A 119 -12.43 -4.58 -15.13
C GLY A 119 -12.83 -5.63 -16.18
N PHE A 120 -12.00 -5.80 -17.21
CA PHE A 120 -12.13 -6.80 -18.28
C PHE A 120 -11.20 -8.00 -18.10
N GLY A 121 -10.49 -8.05 -16.98
CA GLY A 121 -9.51 -9.07 -16.69
C GLY A 121 -8.53 -8.57 -15.64
N THR A 122 -8.17 -9.47 -14.72
CA THR A 122 -7.30 -9.17 -13.60
C THR A 122 -6.22 -10.23 -13.54
N THR A 123 -4.96 -9.81 -13.65
CA THR A 123 -3.77 -10.67 -13.53
C THR A 123 -2.97 -10.29 -12.29
N VAL A 124 -2.33 -11.28 -11.68
CA VAL A 124 -1.33 -11.02 -10.62
C VAL A 124 0.00 -10.78 -11.31
N GLU A 125 0.55 -9.59 -11.19
CA GLU A 125 1.85 -9.22 -11.75
C GLU A 125 2.97 -9.51 -10.76
N THR A 126 2.74 -9.19 -9.48
CA THR A 126 3.71 -9.42 -8.42
C THR A 126 3.03 -10.06 -7.22
N PHE A 127 3.74 -10.99 -6.59
CA PHE A 127 3.36 -11.54 -5.30
C PHE A 127 4.64 -11.87 -4.57
N GLY A 128 4.86 -11.28 -3.40
CA GLY A 128 6.10 -11.50 -2.67
C GLY A 128 5.99 -11.23 -1.18
N VAL A 129 7.00 -11.69 -0.45
CA VAL A 129 7.24 -11.36 0.95
C VAL A 129 8.52 -10.57 1.03
N GLY A 130 8.46 -9.40 1.66
CA GLY A 130 9.61 -8.58 2.04
C GLY A 130 9.86 -8.68 3.53
N VAL A 131 11.13 -8.58 3.92
CA VAL A 131 11.55 -8.58 5.32
C VAL A 131 12.54 -7.45 5.54
N ASN A 132 12.33 -6.68 6.61
CA ASN A 132 13.23 -5.62 7.06
C ASN A 132 13.58 -5.79 8.53
N THR A 133 14.82 -5.48 8.90
CA THR A 133 15.31 -5.57 10.29
C THR A 133 15.77 -4.21 10.79
N ILE A 134 15.85 -4.04 12.11
CA ILE A 134 16.31 -2.78 12.72
C ILE A 134 17.74 -2.41 12.30
N ASN A 135 18.57 -3.43 12.00
CA ASN A 135 19.97 -3.27 11.64
C ASN A 135 20.24 -2.90 10.18
N ASP A 136 19.23 -2.47 9.42
CA ASP A 136 19.32 -2.16 7.97
C ASP A 136 19.68 -3.41 7.15
N ARG A 137 19.22 -4.58 7.59
CA ARG A 137 19.22 -5.80 6.77
C ARG A 137 17.85 -6.04 6.20
N GLY A 138 17.80 -6.43 4.93
CA GLY A 138 16.59 -6.66 4.18
C GLY A 138 16.69 -7.90 3.30
N GLY A 139 15.55 -8.40 2.87
CA GLY A 139 15.43 -9.53 1.95
C GLY A 139 14.03 -9.64 1.40
N SER A 140 13.88 -10.24 0.23
CA SER A 140 12.57 -10.50 -0.35
C SER A 140 12.56 -11.81 -1.14
N ILE A 141 11.37 -12.39 -1.29
CA ILE A 141 11.16 -13.59 -2.11
C ILE A 141 9.87 -13.44 -2.93
N SER A 142 9.93 -13.83 -4.19
CA SER A 142 8.75 -13.93 -5.06
C SER A 142 7.98 -15.21 -4.76
N LEU A 143 6.65 -15.08 -4.72
CA LEU A 143 5.69 -16.13 -4.41
C LEU A 143 4.71 -16.39 -5.56
N ILE A 144 4.95 -15.84 -6.75
CA ILE A 144 4.08 -16.03 -7.92
C ILE A 144 3.84 -17.51 -8.20
N GLN A 145 4.85 -18.37 -8.03
CA GLN A 145 4.77 -19.82 -8.19
C GLN A 145 3.83 -20.53 -7.18
N PHE A 146 3.44 -19.85 -6.09
CA PHE A 146 2.53 -20.37 -5.08
C PHE A 146 1.09 -19.86 -5.24
N LEU A 147 0.78 -19.08 -6.28
CA LEU A 147 -0.58 -18.65 -6.55
C LEU A 147 -1.50 -19.86 -6.79
N GLY A 148 -2.67 -19.84 -6.14
CA GLY A 148 -3.63 -20.96 -6.20
C GLY A 148 -3.28 -22.17 -5.34
N LYS A 149 -2.12 -22.19 -4.67
CA LYS A 149 -1.81 -23.20 -3.65
C LYS A 149 -2.50 -22.87 -2.33
N ASP A 150 -2.73 -23.89 -1.50
CA ASP A 150 -3.28 -23.67 -0.17
C ASP A 150 -2.22 -23.19 0.84
N LYS A 151 -0.98 -23.61 0.66
CA LYS A 151 0.14 -23.31 1.57
C LYS A 151 1.42 -23.01 0.80
N ALA A 152 2.25 -22.14 1.36
CA ALA A 152 3.60 -21.85 0.91
C ALA A 152 4.56 -21.87 2.10
N ASN A 153 5.63 -22.67 2.02
CA ASN A 153 6.70 -22.68 3.01
C ASN A 153 7.91 -21.97 2.41
N VAL A 154 8.43 -20.94 3.09
CA VAL A 154 9.46 -20.06 2.51
C VAL A 154 10.58 -19.79 3.52
N THR A 155 11.79 -19.62 2.99
CA THR A 155 12.92 -19.11 3.77
C THR A 155 13.37 -17.80 3.15
N VAL A 156 13.38 -16.73 3.94
CA VAL A 156 13.85 -15.41 3.50
C VAL A 156 15.22 -15.17 4.12
N TYR A 157 16.23 -14.98 3.28
CA TYR A 157 17.55 -14.59 3.75
C TYR A 157 17.66 -13.07 3.76
N VAL A 158 18.08 -12.50 4.90
CA VAL A 158 18.34 -11.06 5.02
C VAL A 158 19.84 -10.78 4.96
N LYS A 159 20.20 -9.73 4.24
CA LYS A 159 21.58 -9.24 4.10
C LYS A 159 21.61 -7.73 4.31
N PRO A 160 22.78 -7.12 4.59
CA PRO A 160 22.91 -5.66 4.59
C PRO A 160 22.32 -5.08 3.32
N GLU A 161 21.46 -4.07 3.47
CA GLU A 161 20.79 -3.45 2.35
C GLU A 161 21.54 -2.20 1.91
N GLU A 162 21.94 -2.18 0.64
CA GLU A 162 22.52 -1.01 0.01
C GLU A 162 21.38 -0.14 -0.54
N ARG A 163 21.19 1.03 0.06
CA ARG A 163 20.27 2.07 -0.42
C ARG A 163 21.04 3.36 -0.62
N SER A 164 20.73 4.08 -1.69
CA SER A 164 21.15 5.47 -1.83
C SER A 164 20.55 6.33 -0.70
N GLU A 165 21.15 7.49 -0.46
CA GLU A 165 20.65 8.43 0.55
C GLU A 165 19.17 8.81 0.31
N SER A 166 18.81 9.07 -0.95
CA SER A 166 17.44 9.42 -1.35
C SER A 166 16.44 8.27 -1.16
N GLU A 167 16.81 7.04 -1.51
CA GLU A 167 15.99 5.86 -1.27
C GLU A 167 15.76 5.63 0.22
N TYR A 168 16.82 5.79 1.02
CA TYR A 168 16.72 5.65 2.46
C TYR A 168 15.82 6.74 3.08
N PHE A 169 15.96 7.99 2.64
CA PHE A 169 15.11 9.09 3.08
C PHE A 169 13.63 8.85 2.73
N SER A 170 13.35 8.34 1.53
CA SER A 170 12.00 7.97 1.09
C SER A 170 11.41 6.83 1.94
N TYR A 171 12.25 5.85 2.30
CA TYR A 171 11.87 4.78 3.22
C TYR A 171 11.51 5.32 4.62
N LEU A 172 12.30 6.24 5.17
CA LEU A 172 12.00 6.89 6.45
C LEU A 172 10.68 7.65 6.41
N GLN A 173 10.41 8.40 5.33
CA GLN A 173 9.13 9.07 5.13
C GLN A 173 7.96 8.08 5.14
N SER A 174 8.14 6.91 4.52
CA SER A 174 7.12 5.86 4.49
C SER A 174 6.84 5.29 5.88
N LEU A 175 7.89 5.06 6.69
CA LEU A 175 7.75 4.63 8.09
C LEU A 175 7.03 5.68 8.95
N TYR A 176 7.41 6.95 8.78
CA TYR A 176 6.76 8.07 9.46
C TYR A 176 5.26 8.14 9.11
N ASN A 177 4.92 8.08 7.83
CA ASN A 177 3.54 8.12 7.34
C ASN A 177 2.74 6.92 7.87
N TYR A 178 3.35 5.73 7.86
CA TYR A 178 2.71 4.54 8.41
C TYR A 178 2.38 4.73 9.89
N CYS A 179 3.33 5.25 10.67
CA CYS A 179 3.08 5.51 12.08
C CYS A 179 2.00 6.56 12.29
N LEU A 180 1.99 7.68 11.58
CA LEU A 180 1.00 8.74 11.84
C LEU A 180 -0.38 8.47 11.26
N THR A 181 -0.45 7.78 10.12
CA THR A 181 -1.68 7.69 9.32
C THR A 181 -2.13 6.26 9.07
N GLY A 182 -1.33 5.26 9.44
CA GLY A 182 -1.55 3.86 9.10
C GLY A 182 -1.24 3.53 7.63
N ARG A 183 -0.74 4.48 6.83
CA ARG A 183 -0.48 4.31 5.40
C ARG A 183 1.02 4.33 5.09
N PHE A 184 1.50 3.30 4.39
CA PHE A 184 2.84 3.31 3.81
C PHE A 184 2.92 4.18 2.55
N PHE A 185 1.90 4.11 1.70
CA PHE A 185 1.78 4.85 0.44
C PHE A 185 0.36 5.36 0.25
N VAL A 186 0.18 6.32 -0.67
CA VAL A 186 -1.14 6.91 -0.97
C VAL A 186 -2.16 5.84 -1.40
N GLU A 187 -1.69 4.81 -2.10
CA GLU A 187 -2.50 3.73 -2.68
C GLU A 187 -2.84 2.60 -1.70
N VAL A 188 -2.13 2.51 -0.57
CA VAL A 188 -2.36 1.45 0.41
C VAL A 188 -3.38 1.95 1.43
N PRO A 189 -4.49 1.22 1.69
CA PRO A 189 -5.45 1.61 2.70
C PRO A 189 -4.79 1.73 4.07
N ALA A 190 -5.29 2.65 4.90
CA ALA A 190 -4.78 2.83 6.24
C ALA A 190 -5.02 1.57 7.08
N VAL A 191 -3.98 1.12 7.78
CA VAL A 191 -4.08 0.09 8.81
C VAL A 191 -4.80 0.67 10.04
N GLU A 192 -5.89 0.03 10.45
CA GLU A 192 -6.59 0.37 11.68
C GLU A 192 -5.65 0.19 12.89
N GLY A 193 -5.57 1.20 13.75
CA GLY A 193 -4.62 1.22 14.88
C GLY A 193 -3.26 1.85 14.56
N GLN A 194 -2.96 2.13 13.29
CA GLN A 194 -1.70 2.74 12.84
C GLN A 194 -0.49 1.87 13.22
N CYS A 195 0.65 2.43 13.63
CA CYS A 195 1.77 1.63 14.14
C CYS A 195 1.66 1.35 15.63
N ASP A 196 2.07 0.15 16.05
CA ASP A 196 2.16 -0.24 17.46
C ASP A 196 3.40 0.36 18.17
N ALA A 197 3.55 0.11 19.47
CA ALA A 197 4.67 0.66 20.25
C ALA A 197 6.04 0.16 19.77
N SER A 198 6.14 -1.11 19.35
CA SER A 198 7.40 -1.70 18.86
C SER A 198 7.77 -1.14 17.49
N GLU A 199 6.79 -0.92 16.63
CA GLU A 199 6.95 -0.28 15.32
C GLU A 199 7.28 1.20 15.42
N LEU A 200 6.69 1.90 16.38
CA LEU A 200 7.05 3.28 16.68
C LEU A 200 8.51 3.36 17.11
N ALA A 201 8.93 2.52 18.04
CA ALA A 201 10.32 2.43 18.47
C ALA A 201 11.26 2.06 17.29
N TYR A 202 10.85 1.14 16.41
CA TYR A 202 11.58 0.82 15.18
C TYR A 202 11.72 2.04 14.26
N ALA A 203 10.62 2.76 14.02
CA ALA A 203 10.63 3.95 13.16
C ALA A 203 11.54 5.04 13.73
N ILE A 204 11.46 5.31 15.04
CA ILE A 204 12.33 6.24 15.75
C ILE A 204 13.80 5.84 15.58
N ALA A 205 14.16 4.59 15.91
CA ALA A 205 15.54 4.11 15.83
C ALA A 205 16.12 4.23 14.40
N LYS A 206 15.32 3.97 13.36
CA LYS A 206 15.73 4.16 11.97
C LYS A 206 16.04 5.62 11.65
N HIS A 207 15.18 6.54 12.08
CA HIS A 207 15.39 7.97 11.87
C HIS A 207 16.60 8.49 12.66
N GLU A 208 16.78 8.09 13.92
CA GLU A 208 17.94 8.46 14.74
C GLU A 208 19.26 7.96 14.12
N ARG A 209 19.28 6.71 13.63
CA ARG A 209 20.45 6.13 12.96
C ARG A 209 20.80 6.89 11.69
N TYR A 210 19.81 7.23 10.88
CA TYR A 210 20.01 8.03 9.68
C TYR A 210 20.52 9.43 10.01
N PHE A 211 19.92 10.08 10.99
CA PHE A 211 20.32 11.40 11.45
C PHE A 211 21.79 11.42 11.93
N THR A 212 22.22 10.36 12.61
CA THR A 212 23.62 10.18 13.03
C THR A 212 24.58 10.03 11.84
N LYS A 213 24.15 9.36 10.76
CA LYS A 213 24.95 9.20 9.53
C LYS A 213 25.04 10.50 8.73
N LEU A 214 23.97 11.29 8.69
CA LEU A 214 23.88 12.51 7.88
C LEU A 214 24.85 13.61 8.34
N LYS A 215 25.16 13.68 9.65
CA LYS A 215 26.05 14.71 10.25
C LYS A 215 25.59 16.14 9.89
N GLU A 216 26.53 17.08 9.78
CA GLU A 216 26.24 18.42 9.25
C GLU A 216 26.03 18.35 7.74
N PRO A 217 24.88 18.85 7.22
CA PRO A 217 24.57 18.79 5.80
C PRO A 217 25.52 19.68 5.00
N LYS A 218 25.99 19.19 3.85
CA LYS A 218 26.93 19.90 2.96
C LYS A 218 26.33 20.32 1.63
N THR A 219 25.16 19.81 1.31
CA THR A 219 24.43 20.07 0.06
C THR A 219 22.99 20.44 0.36
N VAL A 220 22.33 21.14 -0.56
CA VAL A 220 20.90 21.50 -0.43
C VAL A 220 20.00 20.27 -0.23
N ASP A 221 20.32 19.16 -0.90
CA ASP A 221 19.60 17.90 -0.73
C ASP A 221 19.78 17.35 0.68
N GLN A 222 20.99 17.36 1.22
CA GLN A 222 21.26 16.94 2.58
C GLN A 222 20.58 17.84 3.61
N GLU A 223 20.52 19.15 3.37
CA GLU A 223 19.78 20.07 4.24
C GLU A 223 18.29 19.75 4.26
N THR A 224 17.72 19.44 3.09
CA THR A 224 16.32 19.02 2.95
C THR A 224 16.08 17.70 3.69
N HIS A 225 17.00 16.73 3.55
CA HIS A 225 16.95 15.48 4.29
C HIS A 225 17.08 15.69 5.80
N TYR A 226 17.94 16.61 6.23
CA TYR A 226 18.19 16.93 7.63
C TYR A 226 16.95 17.53 8.29
N ALA A 227 16.42 18.61 7.71
CA ALA A 227 15.20 19.26 8.20
C ALA A 227 14.01 18.29 8.21
N GLY A 228 13.81 17.55 7.10
CA GLY A 228 12.74 16.58 6.98
C GLY A 228 12.85 15.45 8.02
N THR A 229 14.06 14.98 8.31
CA THR A 229 14.28 13.93 9.34
C THR A 229 14.03 14.46 10.74
N LEU A 230 14.51 15.66 11.08
CA LEU A 230 14.22 16.28 12.38
C LEU A 230 12.73 16.46 12.61
N LYS A 231 12.01 16.98 11.62
CA LYS A 231 10.55 17.15 11.68
C LYS A 231 9.87 15.82 12.01
N ARG A 232 10.19 14.76 11.25
CA ARG A 232 9.60 13.43 11.45
C ARG A 232 9.94 12.85 12.82
N LEU A 233 11.20 12.96 13.27
CA LEU A 233 11.61 12.54 14.61
C LEU A 233 10.80 13.24 15.70
N ALA A 234 10.64 14.56 15.61
CA ALA A 234 9.91 15.33 16.61
C ALA A 234 8.46 14.85 16.74
N TYR A 235 7.79 14.59 15.62
CA TYR A 235 6.45 14.02 15.61
C TYR A 235 6.38 12.58 16.12
N LEU A 236 7.37 11.73 15.81
CA LEU A 236 7.44 10.37 16.32
C LEU A 236 7.62 10.35 17.84
N TYR A 237 8.49 11.21 18.41
CA TYR A 237 8.63 11.37 19.86
C TYR A 237 7.35 11.90 20.52
N LYS A 238 6.67 12.86 19.88
CA LYS A 238 5.37 13.36 20.36
C LYS A 238 4.35 12.23 20.45
N ARG A 239 4.30 11.36 19.43
CA ARG A 239 3.43 10.18 19.38
C ARG A 239 3.79 9.16 20.46
N GLU A 240 5.08 8.94 20.71
CA GLU A 240 5.57 8.06 21.79
C GLU A 240 5.22 8.61 23.18
N GLY A 241 4.90 9.90 23.28
CA GLY A 241 4.67 10.59 24.54
C GLY A 241 5.96 11.08 25.21
N ASP A 242 7.09 11.04 24.51
CA ASP A 242 8.34 11.68 24.91
C ASP A 242 8.33 13.16 24.46
N TYR A 243 7.49 13.94 25.12
CA TYR A 243 7.31 15.36 24.83
C TYR A 243 8.59 16.17 25.03
N LYS A 244 9.50 15.72 25.90
CA LYS A 244 10.77 16.41 26.12
C LYS A 244 11.67 16.27 24.89
N LYS A 245 11.91 15.05 24.40
CA LYS A 245 12.68 14.84 23.16
C LYS A 245 12.01 15.50 21.96
N SER A 246 10.68 15.45 21.90
CA SER A 246 9.93 16.11 20.83
C SER A 246 10.20 17.61 20.79
N LEU A 247 10.11 18.30 21.94
CA LEU A 247 10.39 19.72 22.08
C LEU A 247 11.84 20.04 21.69
N GLU A 248 12.81 19.31 22.24
CA GLU A 248 14.24 19.48 21.92
C GLU A 248 14.51 19.31 20.41
N THR A 249 13.80 18.39 19.76
CA THR A 249 13.95 18.13 18.32
C THR A 249 13.32 19.23 17.46
N PHE A 250 12.13 19.74 17.83
CA PHE A 250 11.51 20.89 17.14
C PHE A 250 12.34 22.17 17.32
N GLU A 251 12.90 22.41 18.50
CA GLU A 251 13.79 23.54 18.78
C GLU A 251 15.07 23.50 17.93
N LYS A 252 15.63 22.30 17.77
CA LYS A 252 16.77 22.07 16.87
C LYS A 252 16.40 22.35 15.41
N LEU A 253 15.22 21.92 14.97
CA LEU A 253 14.71 22.20 13.63
C LEU A 253 14.51 23.71 13.42
N ARG A 254 13.88 24.41 14.37
CA ARG A 254 13.70 25.87 14.33
C ARG A 254 15.02 26.59 14.13
N THR A 255 16.02 26.24 14.93
CA THR A 255 17.36 26.84 14.87
C THR A 255 18.09 26.50 13.57
N PHE A 256 17.83 25.34 12.97
CA PHE A 256 18.39 24.97 11.68
C PHE A 256 17.77 25.78 10.54
N GLU A 257 16.44 25.91 10.50
CA GLU A 257 15.74 26.67 9.45
C GLU A 257 16.01 28.18 9.53
N ALA A 258 16.07 28.74 10.75
CA ALA A 258 16.42 30.15 10.95
C ALA A 258 17.83 30.47 10.41
N ARG A 259 18.80 29.56 10.57
CA ARG A 259 20.16 29.73 10.04
C ARG A 259 20.23 29.68 8.51
N ARG A 260 19.25 29.05 7.87
CA ARG A 260 19.15 28.93 6.41
C ARG A 260 18.28 30.03 5.79
N GLU A 261 17.68 30.88 6.64
CA GLU A 261 16.72 31.91 6.22
C GLU A 261 15.51 31.32 5.45
N VAL A 262 15.10 30.11 5.83
CA VAL A 262 13.96 29.39 5.23
C VAL A 262 12.75 29.44 6.17
N ASP A 263 11.65 30.04 5.72
CA ASP A 263 10.41 30.20 6.50
C ASP A 263 9.31 29.18 6.12
N LEU A 264 9.69 28.05 5.51
CA LEU A 264 8.71 27.11 4.96
C LEU A 264 7.79 26.52 6.03
N TRP A 265 8.32 26.28 7.24
CA TRP A 265 7.65 25.53 8.31
C TRP A 265 7.58 26.29 9.65
N SER A 266 8.03 27.54 9.74
CA SER A 266 8.21 28.20 11.04
C SER A 266 6.91 28.28 11.83
N LYS A 267 5.80 28.64 11.19
CA LYS A 267 4.48 28.68 11.83
C LYS A 267 4.04 27.30 12.34
N GLU A 268 4.31 26.23 11.58
CA GLU A 268 4.00 24.86 12.01
C GLU A 268 4.86 24.47 13.22
N ILE A 269 6.16 24.76 13.18
CA ILE A 269 7.12 24.47 14.25
C ILE A 269 6.72 25.22 15.53
N GLU A 270 6.42 26.52 15.46
CA GLU A 270 5.98 27.33 16.60
C GLU A 270 4.70 26.79 17.23
N ASN A 271 3.70 26.43 16.41
CA ASN A 271 2.46 25.84 16.89
C ASN A 271 2.72 24.50 17.60
N GLN A 272 3.60 23.66 17.06
CA GLN A 272 3.95 22.38 17.67
C GLN A 272 4.71 22.56 18.98
N ILE A 273 5.67 23.50 19.05
CA ILE A 273 6.39 23.83 20.29
C ILE A 273 5.41 24.26 21.38
N ALA A 274 4.53 25.22 21.08
CA ALA A 274 3.55 25.72 22.05
C ALA A 274 2.59 24.61 22.54
N GLU A 275 2.15 23.73 21.63
CA GLU A 275 1.31 22.58 21.99
C GLU A 275 2.05 21.60 22.93
N ILE A 276 3.32 21.29 22.63
CA ILE A 276 4.13 20.37 23.42
C ILE A 276 4.44 20.94 24.82
N GLU A 277 4.72 22.24 24.92
CA GLU A 277 4.93 22.93 26.20
C GLU A 277 3.70 22.84 27.10
N GLN A 278 2.49 23.02 26.53
CA GLN A 278 1.24 22.83 27.26
C GLN A 278 1.07 21.39 27.76
N LEU A 279 1.39 20.40 26.93
CA LEU A 279 1.34 18.98 27.31
C LEU A 279 2.32 18.64 28.44
N LEU A 280 3.54 19.19 28.39
CA LEU A 280 4.54 19.05 29.44
C LEU A 280 4.07 19.66 30.76
N HIS A 281 3.54 20.89 30.73
CA HIS A 281 3.03 21.55 31.92
C HIS A 281 1.89 20.77 32.57
N LYS A 282 0.94 20.27 31.77
CA LYS A 282 -0.16 19.42 32.25
C LYS A 282 0.30 18.12 32.89
N ARG A 283 1.40 17.53 32.41
CA ARG A 283 1.96 16.29 32.94
C ARG A 283 2.70 16.48 34.27
N ILE A 284 3.34 17.64 34.47
CA ILE A 284 4.04 17.96 35.73
C ILE A 284 3.06 18.24 36.87
N ASN A 285 1.90 18.83 36.56
CA ASN A 285 0.88 19.21 37.56
C ASN A 285 -0.13 18.09 37.89
N LYS A 286 0.09 16.86 37.42
CA LYS A 286 -0.77 15.70 37.67
C LYS A 286 -0.04 14.70 38.57
#